data_AF-A0A8C9G8G9-F1
#
_entry.id   AF-A0A8C9G8G9-F1
#
_cell.length_a   1.000
_cell.length_b   1.000
_cell.length_c   1.000
_cell.angle_alpha   90.00
_cell.angle_beta   90.00
_cell.angle_gamma   90.00
#
_symmetry.space_group_name_H-M   'P 1'
#
loop_
_entity.id
_entity.type
_entity.pdbx_description
1 polymer ?
#
loop_
_entity_poly.entity_id
_entity_poly.type
_entity_poly.pdbx_seq_one_letter_code
_entity_poly.pdbx_strand_id
1 'polypeptide(L)'
;MRSFFQTSNRFEIKKKLKTAKKKEKKEKKKKQEEEQEKKKLTQIQESQVGNETYLSNRLFCPWQQEVGCFVATSRLPVEINKKEVSIKEALNYKFNDQDIEEIVKEKERFRKAPPNYAMKKTQLLKEKAMAEDLGDQDKAKQIQDQLNELEERAEALDRQRTKNISAISYINQRNREWNIVESEKALVAESHSMKNQQMDPFTRRQCKPTIVSNSRDPAVQAAILAQLNAKYGSGVLPDAPKDMSKGQGKDKDVNSKSASDLSEDLFKVHDFDVKIDLQVPSSESKALAITSKAPPAKDGAPRRSLNLEDYKKRRGLI
;
A
#
# COMPACT_ATOMS: atom_id res chain seq x y z
N MET A 1 27.09 -57.72 65.29
CA MET A 1 25.72 -57.21 65.05
C MET A 1 25.55 -55.68 65.26
N ARG A 2 26.34 -54.99 66.10
CA ARG A 2 26.18 -53.53 66.31
C ARG A 2 26.62 -52.62 65.14
N SER A 3 27.59 -53.02 64.30
CA SER A 3 28.10 -52.18 63.20
C SER A 3 27.18 -52.11 61.97
N PHE A 4 26.41 -53.18 61.69
CA PHE A 4 25.49 -53.24 60.54
C PHE A 4 24.21 -52.39 60.78
N PHE A 5 23.73 -52.36 62.02
CA PHE A 5 22.58 -51.53 62.41
C PHE A 5 22.91 -50.03 62.36
N GLN A 6 24.15 -49.66 62.74
CA GLN A 6 24.61 -48.28 62.75
C GLN A 6 24.85 -47.74 61.32
N THR A 7 25.31 -48.59 60.39
CA THR A 7 25.49 -48.24 58.97
C THR A 7 24.16 -48.14 58.22
N SER A 8 23.20 -49.04 58.49
CA SER A 8 21.84 -48.97 57.92
C SER A 8 21.10 -47.70 58.36
N ASN A 9 21.14 -47.37 59.65
CA ASN A 9 20.51 -46.15 60.19
C ASN A 9 21.17 -44.88 59.61
N ARG A 10 22.49 -44.87 59.42
CA ARG A 10 23.21 -43.74 58.79
C ARG A 10 22.85 -43.56 57.31
N PHE A 11 22.62 -44.65 56.57
CA PHE A 11 22.20 -44.59 55.18
C PHE A 11 20.77 -44.03 55.05
N GLU A 12 19.88 -44.43 55.94
CA GLU A 12 18.49 -43.98 55.97
C GLU A 12 18.37 -42.50 56.36
N ILE A 13 19.17 -42.04 57.33
CA ILE A 13 19.31 -40.61 57.66
C ILE A 13 19.83 -39.82 56.47
N LYS A 14 20.87 -40.29 55.77
CA LYS A 14 21.38 -39.63 54.56
C LYS A 14 20.34 -39.56 53.44
N LYS A 15 19.53 -40.60 53.26
CA LYS A 15 18.42 -40.62 52.28
C LYS A 15 17.34 -39.61 52.64
N LYS A 16 16.91 -39.57 53.92
CA LYS A 16 15.95 -38.59 54.44
C LYS A 16 16.45 -37.15 54.29
N LEU A 17 17.73 -36.90 54.58
CA LEU A 17 18.35 -35.57 54.43
C LEU A 17 18.43 -35.13 52.97
N LYS A 18 18.74 -36.04 52.03
CA LYS A 18 18.71 -35.75 50.59
C LYS A 18 17.29 -35.43 50.10
N THR A 19 16.29 -36.18 50.56
CA THR A 19 14.89 -35.89 50.19
C THR A 19 14.38 -34.58 50.79
N ALA A 20 14.78 -34.24 52.02
CA ALA A 20 14.44 -32.97 52.66
C ALA A 20 15.06 -31.79 51.90
N LYS A 21 16.35 -31.86 51.57
CA LYS A 21 17.04 -30.83 50.74
C LYS A 21 16.41 -30.68 49.35
N LYS A 22 15.97 -31.78 48.73
CA LYS A 22 15.28 -31.73 47.43
C LYS A 22 13.89 -31.08 47.53
N LYS A 23 13.13 -31.35 48.61
CA LYS A 23 11.85 -30.69 48.88
C LYS A 23 12.04 -29.19 49.13
N GLU A 24 13.00 -28.80 49.96
CA GLU A 24 13.31 -27.40 50.27
C GLU A 24 13.73 -26.63 49.01
N LYS A 25 14.56 -27.21 48.14
CA LYS A 25 14.96 -26.59 46.87
C LYS A 25 13.78 -26.41 45.91
N LYS A 26 12.85 -27.38 45.86
CA LYS A 26 11.64 -27.30 45.03
C LYS A 26 10.69 -26.22 45.54
N GLU A 27 10.54 -26.08 46.86
CA GLU A 27 9.72 -25.04 47.48
C GLU A 27 10.30 -23.63 47.27
N LYS A 28 11.62 -23.46 47.41
CA LYS A 28 12.31 -22.20 47.10
C LYS A 28 12.14 -21.79 45.63
N LYS A 29 12.25 -22.75 44.69
CA LYS A 29 12.01 -22.48 43.27
C LYS A 29 10.57 -22.06 43.00
N LYS A 30 9.59 -22.75 43.61
CA LYS A 30 8.17 -22.40 43.47
C LYS A 30 7.86 -21.00 44.01
N LYS A 31 8.44 -20.62 45.17
CA LYS A 31 8.29 -19.28 45.73
C LYS A 31 8.90 -18.19 44.83
N GLN A 32 10.06 -18.44 44.25
CA GLN A 32 10.68 -17.50 43.28
C GLN A 32 9.85 -17.35 42.00
N GLU A 33 9.29 -18.44 41.49
CA GLU A 33 8.46 -18.43 40.28
C GLU A 33 7.14 -17.69 40.52
N GLU A 34 6.50 -17.92 41.67
CA GLU A 34 5.29 -17.20 42.09
C GLU A 34 5.56 -15.70 42.33
N GLU A 35 6.72 -15.34 42.88
CA GLU A 35 7.12 -13.94 43.04
C GLU A 35 7.40 -13.26 41.69
N GLN A 36 8.02 -13.97 40.75
CA GLN A 36 8.24 -13.48 39.38
C GLN A 36 6.93 -13.31 38.60
N GLU A 37 5.99 -14.25 38.78
CA GLU A 37 4.66 -14.19 38.18
C GLU A 37 3.86 -13.02 38.76
N LYS A 38 3.89 -12.82 40.09
CA LYS A 38 3.32 -11.63 40.75
C LYS A 38 3.93 -10.33 40.21
N LYS A 39 5.26 -10.27 40.04
CA LYS A 39 5.94 -9.10 39.46
C LYS A 39 5.51 -8.81 38.02
N LYS A 40 5.30 -9.86 37.21
CA LYS A 40 4.78 -9.73 35.84
C LYS A 40 3.32 -9.24 35.82
N LEU A 41 2.49 -9.75 36.73
CA LEU A 41 1.08 -9.32 36.87
C LEU A 41 0.95 -7.87 37.32
N THR A 42 1.92 -7.36 38.09
CA THR A 42 1.94 -5.94 38.52
C THR A 42 2.60 -5.00 37.51
N GLN A 43 3.16 -5.52 36.41
CA GLN A 43 3.85 -4.70 35.42
C GLN A 43 2.84 -4.13 34.42
N ILE A 44 2.57 -2.84 34.53
CA ILE A 44 1.69 -2.10 33.62
C ILE A 44 2.52 -1.63 32.42
N GLN A 45 2.03 -1.87 31.22
CA GLN A 45 2.62 -1.31 29.99
C GLN A 45 2.13 0.13 29.78
N GLU A 46 2.96 1.02 29.23
CA GLU A 46 2.57 2.42 28.96
C GLU A 46 1.29 2.52 28.11
N SER A 47 1.07 1.59 27.18
CA SER A 47 -0.15 1.54 26.36
C SER A 47 -1.44 1.26 27.13
N GLN A 48 -1.33 0.77 28.36
CA GLN A 48 -2.47 0.51 29.26
C GLN A 48 -2.80 1.73 30.15
N VAL A 49 -1.98 2.79 30.09
CA VAL A 49 -2.20 4.02 30.84
C VAL A 49 -3.18 4.92 30.07
N GLY A 50 -4.30 5.27 30.70
CA GLY A 50 -5.28 6.20 30.15
C GLY A 50 -4.82 7.66 30.28
N ASN A 51 -5.13 8.47 29.27
CA ASN A 51 -4.84 9.92 29.26
C ASN A 51 -5.98 10.77 29.83
N GLU A 52 -7.06 10.14 30.29
CA GLU A 52 -8.20 10.85 30.88
C GLU A 52 -7.84 11.42 32.26
N THR A 53 -8.31 12.63 32.55
CA THR A 53 -8.09 13.24 33.86
C THR A 53 -8.92 12.49 34.91
N TYR A 54 -8.26 12.04 35.99
CA TYR A 54 -8.88 11.36 37.15
C TYR A 54 -9.76 12.28 38.01
N LEU A 55 -10.52 13.18 37.39
CA LEU A 55 -11.37 14.15 38.07
C LEU A 55 -12.76 13.60 38.39
N SER A 56 -13.10 12.40 37.91
CA SER A 56 -14.37 11.79 38.26
C SER A 56 -14.29 11.16 39.65
N ASN A 57 -15.11 11.66 40.59
CA ASN A 57 -15.31 11.08 41.93
C ASN A 57 -15.54 9.54 41.90
N ARG A 58 -16.07 9.03 40.78
CA ARG A 58 -16.27 7.59 40.52
C ARG A 58 -15.00 6.73 40.61
N LEU A 59 -13.83 7.26 40.24
CA LEU A 59 -12.56 6.52 40.28
C LEU A 59 -11.70 6.92 41.49
N PHE A 60 -11.75 8.21 41.87
CA PHE A 60 -10.95 8.72 42.98
C PHE A 60 -11.42 8.22 44.34
N CYS A 61 -12.74 8.19 44.61
CA CYS A 61 -13.25 7.78 45.92
C CYS A 61 -12.96 6.30 46.25
N PRO A 62 -13.14 5.32 45.35
CA PRO A 62 -12.76 3.94 45.61
C PRO A 62 -11.25 3.77 45.88
N TRP A 63 -10.41 4.43 45.07
CA TRP A 63 -8.96 4.43 45.29
C TRP A 63 -8.57 5.03 46.65
N GLN A 64 -9.16 6.17 47.02
CA GLN A 64 -8.91 6.80 48.31
C GLN A 64 -9.38 5.92 49.48
N GLN A 65 -10.47 5.18 49.32
CA GLN A 65 -10.95 4.25 50.34
C GLN A 65 -9.99 3.07 50.53
N GLU A 66 -9.44 2.53 49.44
CA GLU A 66 -8.47 1.43 49.49
C GLU A 66 -7.11 1.87 50.05
N VAL A 67 -6.60 3.03 49.61
CA VAL A 67 -5.30 3.57 50.04
C VAL A 67 -5.37 4.26 51.42
N GLY A 68 -6.47 4.93 51.73
CA GLY A 68 -6.72 5.62 52.99
C GLY A 68 -6.85 4.68 54.20
N CYS A 69 -7.16 3.40 53.97
CA CYS A 69 -7.05 2.37 55.00
C CYS A 69 -5.60 1.98 55.34
N PHE A 70 -4.61 2.37 54.53
CA PHE A 70 -3.21 1.92 54.67
C PHE A 70 -2.22 3.04 55.02
N VAL A 71 -2.49 4.31 54.68
CA VAL A 71 -1.53 5.42 54.84
C VAL A 71 -2.17 6.65 55.48
N ALA A 72 -1.46 7.28 56.42
CA ALA A 72 -1.83 8.56 57.02
C ALA A 72 -1.91 9.67 55.95
N THR A 73 -3.13 10.01 55.56
CA THR A 73 -3.52 10.85 54.42
C THR A 73 -3.23 12.34 54.57
N SER A 74 -2.77 12.81 55.74
CA SER A 74 -2.60 14.24 56.03
C SER A 74 -1.35 14.89 55.40
N ARG A 75 -0.37 14.09 54.94
CA ARG A 75 0.87 14.59 54.31
C ARG A 75 0.81 14.70 52.78
N LEU A 76 -0.22 14.10 52.17
CA LEU A 76 -0.37 13.94 50.71
C LEU A 76 -0.45 15.27 49.92
N PRO A 77 -1.18 16.32 50.37
CA PRO A 77 -1.33 17.53 49.55
C PRO A 77 0.00 18.27 49.31
N VAL A 78 0.87 18.30 50.31
CA VAL A 78 2.19 18.96 50.20
C VAL A 78 3.12 18.15 49.29
N GLU A 79 3.05 16.83 49.34
CA GLU A 79 3.85 15.94 48.47
C GLU A 79 3.37 15.98 47.02
N ILE A 80 2.06 16.08 46.78
CA ILE A 80 1.48 16.27 45.44
C ILE A 80 2.00 17.57 44.83
N ASN A 81 1.92 18.69 45.56
CA ASN A 81 2.41 19.99 45.07
C ASN A 81 3.92 19.96 44.79
N LYS A 82 4.72 19.33 45.66
CA LYS A 82 6.16 19.14 45.43
C LYS A 82 6.43 18.31 44.17
N LYS A 83 5.63 17.25 43.95
CA LYS A 83 5.79 16.40 42.77
C LYS A 83 5.38 17.13 41.50
N GLU A 84 4.31 17.91 41.54
CA GLU A 84 3.89 18.76 40.42
C GLU A 84 5.01 19.74 40.02
N VAL A 85 5.64 20.40 40.98
CA VAL A 85 6.80 21.28 40.73
C VAL A 85 7.95 20.49 40.10
N SER A 86 8.29 19.30 40.62
CA SER A 86 9.37 18.47 40.04
C SER A 86 9.08 18.05 38.59
N ILE A 87 7.81 17.82 38.23
CA ILE A 87 7.41 17.49 36.85
C ILE A 87 7.58 18.73 35.96
N LYS A 88 7.15 19.92 36.43
CA LYS A 88 7.34 21.18 35.70
C LYS A 88 8.82 21.51 35.49
N GLU A 89 9.66 21.27 36.49
CA GLU A 89 11.11 21.41 36.38
C GLU A 89 11.71 20.43 35.36
N ALA A 90 11.28 19.17 35.39
CA ALA A 90 11.71 18.15 34.43
C ALA A 90 11.28 18.48 32.98
N LEU A 91 10.09 19.05 32.79
CA LEU A 91 9.62 19.50 31.47
C LEU A 91 10.47 20.65 30.91
N ASN A 92 10.99 21.51 31.78
CA ASN A 92 11.80 22.65 31.40
C ASN A 92 13.31 22.35 31.40
N TYR A 93 13.70 21.11 31.70
CA TYR A 93 15.08 20.69 31.74
C TYR A 93 15.78 20.91 30.39
N LYS A 94 16.99 21.45 30.44
CA LYS A 94 17.84 21.63 29.26
C LYS A 94 18.78 20.44 29.15
N PHE A 95 18.56 19.63 28.11
CA PHE A 95 19.37 18.46 27.84
C PHE A 95 20.81 18.84 27.53
N ASN A 96 21.75 18.13 28.15
CA ASN A 96 23.16 18.20 27.82
C ASN A 96 23.49 17.23 26.67
N ASP A 97 24.66 17.42 26.06
CA ASP A 97 25.12 16.55 24.96
C ASP A 97 25.21 15.07 25.38
N GLN A 98 25.61 14.79 26.62
CA GLN A 98 25.65 13.43 27.17
C GLN A 98 24.25 12.79 27.25
N ASP A 99 23.24 13.56 27.68
CA ASP A 99 21.86 13.07 27.76
C ASP A 99 21.32 12.75 26.35
N ILE A 100 21.66 13.61 25.37
CA ILE A 100 21.28 13.41 23.98
C ILE A 100 21.90 12.12 23.43
N GLU A 101 23.18 11.86 23.70
CA GLU A 101 23.83 10.62 23.30
C GLU A 101 23.18 9.39 23.92
N GLU A 102 22.83 9.43 25.20
CA GLU A 102 22.16 8.34 25.88
C GLU A 102 20.78 8.07 25.28
N ILE A 103 20.00 9.12 25.03
CA ILE A 103 18.69 9.02 24.35
C ILE A 103 18.83 8.41 22.96
N VAL A 104 19.84 8.81 22.19
CA VAL A 104 20.07 8.25 20.84
C VAL A 104 20.46 6.79 20.92
N LYS A 105 21.40 6.42 21.81
CA LYS A 105 21.82 5.02 22.03
C LYS A 105 20.65 4.14 22.46
N GLU A 106 19.79 4.64 23.34
CA GLU A 106 18.62 3.89 23.80
C GLU A 106 17.55 3.75 22.72
N LYS A 107 17.31 4.81 21.92
CA LYS A 107 16.45 4.71 20.73
C LYS A 107 17.00 3.71 19.71
N GLU A 108 18.30 3.72 19.45
CA GLU A 108 18.94 2.76 18.55
C GLU A 108 18.86 1.33 19.07
N ARG A 109 19.00 1.11 20.39
CA ARG A 109 18.88 -0.20 21.02
C ARG A 109 17.55 -0.90 20.71
N PHE A 110 16.44 -0.16 20.65
CA PHE A 110 15.12 -0.73 20.37
C PHE A 110 14.71 -0.62 18.90
N ARG A 111 15.39 0.21 18.09
CA ARG A 111 15.12 0.34 16.66
C ARG A 111 15.87 -0.72 15.87
N LYS A 112 15.10 -1.67 15.31
CA LYS A 112 15.63 -2.75 14.44
C LYS A 112 16.02 -2.32 13.03
N ALA A 113 15.67 -1.10 12.61
CA ALA A 113 15.87 -0.63 11.24
C ALA A 113 16.41 0.82 11.22
N PRO A 114 17.39 1.11 10.35
CA PRO A 114 17.90 2.46 10.20
C PRO A 114 16.80 3.39 9.65
N PRO A 115 16.76 4.66 10.09
CA PRO A 115 15.76 5.62 9.62
C PRO A 115 15.88 5.88 8.12
N ASN A 116 17.10 5.90 7.58
CA ASN A 116 17.36 6.06 6.16
C ASN A 116 18.43 5.05 5.70
N TYR A 117 18.01 4.08 4.91
CA TYR A 117 18.88 3.03 4.37
C TYR A 117 19.99 3.59 3.48
N ALA A 118 19.72 4.62 2.68
CA ALA A 118 20.72 5.21 1.79
C ALA A 118 21.84 5.91 2.57
N MET A 119 21.49 6.70 3.59
CA MET A 119 22.49 7.37 4.45
C MET A 119 23.33 6.37 5.24
N LYS A 120 22.72 5.29 5.73
CA LYS A 120 23.46 4.26 6.45
C LYS A 120 24.36 3.45 5.50
N LYS A 121 23.92 3.20 4.26
CA LYS A 121 24.76 2.60 3.21
C LYS A 121 25.97 3.46 2.87
N THR A 122 25.81 4.77 2.70
CA THR A 122 26.95 5.67 2.44
C THR A 122 27.90 5.75 3.62
N GLN A 123 27.39 5.74 4.85
CA GLN A 123 28.22 5.68 6.05
C GLN A 123 29.06 4.39 6.10
N LEU A 124 28.43 3.21 5.92
CA LEU A 124 29.14 1.93 5.95
C LEU A 124 30.15 1.81 4.80
N LEU A 125 29.83 2.31 3.60
CA LEU A 125 30.78 2.38 2.48
C LEU A 125 32.03 3.19 2.85
N LYS A 126 31.86 4.33 3.52
CA LYS A 126 32.97 5.17 3.98
C LYS A 126 33.79 4.48 5.08
N GLU A 127 33.13 3.89 6.08
CA GLU A 127 33.78 3.17 7.17
C GLU A 127 34.56 1.95 6.67
N LYS A 128 34.01 1.24 5.68
CA LYS A 128 34.70 0.13 5.01
C LYS A 128 35.99 0.61 4.33
N ALA A 129 35.91 1.68 3.54
CA ALA A 129 37.08 2.24 2.87
C ALA A 129 38.17 2.66 3.89
N MET A 130 37.78 3.31 4.98
CA MET A 130 38.73 3.66 6.05
C MET A 130 39.35 2.43 6.72
N ALA A 131 38.59 1.35 6.93
CA ALA A 131 39.12 0.10 7.51
C ALA A 131 40.09 -0.60 6.55
N GLU A 132 39.80 -0.57 5.24
CA GLU A 132 40.70 -1.10 4.20
C GLU A 132 41.99 -0.29 4.12
N ASP A 133 41.91 1.04 4.18
CA ASP A 133 43.07 1.95 4.19
C ASP A 133 43.97 1.74 5.42
N LEU A 134 43.37 1.42 6.57
CA LEU A 134 44.08 1.09 7.80
C LEU A 134 44.65 -0.35 7.81
N GLY A 135 44.37 -1.17 6.78
CA GLY A 135 44.80 -2.56 6.69
C GLY A 135 44.02 -3.53 7.58
N ASP A 136 42.93 -3.08 8.20
CA ASP A 136 42.12 -3.82 9.17
C ASP A 136 41.05 -4.67 8.45
N GLN A 137 41.50 -5.73 7.78
CA GLN A 137 40.67 -6.57 6.90
C GLN A 137 39.46 -7.20 7.61
N ASP A 138 39.60 -7.56 8.89
CA ASP A 138 38.50 -8.14 9.67
C ASP A 138 37.34 -7.15 9.87
N LYS A 139 37.66 -5.88 10.13
CA LYS A 139 36.64 -4.82 10.26
C LYS A 139 36.01 -4.52 8.91
N ALA A 140 36.80 -4.45 7.85
CA ALA A 140 36.28 -4.25 6.49
C ALA A 140 35.28 -5.35 6.11
N LYS A 141 35.56 -6.61 6.48
CA LYS A 141 34.66 -7.74 6.28
C LYS A 141 33.37 -7.62 7.10
N GLN A 142 33.46 -7.28 8.39
CA GLN A 142 32.27 -7.05 9.22
C GLN A 142 31.37 -5.95 8.66
N ILE A 143 31.96 -4.84 8.22
CA ILE A 143 31.21 -3.72 7.63
C ILE A 143 30.59 -4.14 6.29
N GLN A 144 31.28 -4.97 5.50
CA GLN A 144 30.71 -5.53 4.28
C GLN A 144 29.51 -6.44 4.56
N ASP A 145 29.57 -7.27 5.60
CA ASP A 145 28.44 -8.12 6.00
C ASP A 145 27.24 -7.27 6.44
N GLN A 146 27.48 -6.19 7.20
CA GLN A 146 26.44 -5.21 7.57
C GLN A 146 25.84 -4.51 6.34
N LEU A 147 26.65 -4.22 5.33
CA LEU A 147 26.23 -3.60 4.08
C LEU A 147 25.32 -4.56 3.30
N ASN A 148 25.70 -5.83 3.22
CA ASN A 148 24.89 -6.88 2.58
C ASN A 148 23.54 -7.06 3.28
N GLU A 149 23.51 -7.14 4.63
CA GLU A 149 22.27 -7.25 5.41
C GLU A 149 21.36 -6.03 5.17
N LEU A 150 21.94 -4.83 5.13
CA LEU A 150 21.21 -3.59 4.88
C LEU A 150 20.59 -3.58 3.47
N GLU A 151 21.34 -4.02 2.46
CA GLU A 151 20.87 -4.14 1.07
C GLU A 151 19.78 -5.20 0.93
N GLU A 152 19.96 -6.39 1.51
CA GLU A 152 18.96 -7.46 1.47
C GLU A 152 17.65 -7.00 2.12
N ARG A 153 17.73 -6.32 3.26
CA ARG A 153 16.55 -5.79 3.95
C ARG A 153 15.85 -4.69 3.16
N ALA A 154 16.63 -3.79 2.54
CA ALA A 154 16.09 -2.75 1.67
C ALA A 154 15.38 -3.36 0.45
N GLU A 155 16.00 -4.37 -0.17
CA GLU A 155 15.42 -5.09 -1.31
C GLU A 155 14.19 -5.90 -0.90
N ALA A 156 14.16 -6.52 0.28
CA ALA A 156 12.98 -7.23 0.77
C ALA A 156 11.77 -6.29 0.93
N LEU A 157 11.99 -5.09 1.47
CA LEU A 157 10.97 -4.04 1.55
C LEU A 157 10.55 -3.54 0.16
N ASP A 158 11.50 -3.36 -0.75
CA ASP A 158 11.21 -2.94 -2.12
C ASP A 158 10.40 -4.01 -2.88
N ARG A 159 10.77 -5.29 -2.76
CA ARG A 159 10.00 -6.43 -3.26
C ARG A 159 8.58 -6.40 -2.71
N GLN A 160 8.39 -6.20 -1.41
CA GLN A 160 7.06 -6.06 -0.81
C GLN A 160 6.24 -4.93 -1.42
N ARG A 161 6.85 -3.75 -1.64
CA ARG A 161 6.19 -2.61 -2.26
C ARG A 161 5.85 -2.86 -3.72
N THR A 162 6.72 -3.54 -4.45
CA THR A 162 6.58 -3.78 -5.90
C THR A 162 5.75 -5.01 -6.26
N LYS A 163 5.38 -5.89 -5.30
CA LYS A 163 4.56 -7.10 -5.55
C LYS A 163 3.31 -6.78 -6.35
N ASN A 164 2.58 -5.74 -5.96
CA ASN A 164 1.30 -5.38 -6.59
C ASN A 164 1.48 -4.49 -7.83
N ILE A 165 2.60 -3.77 -7.93
CA ILE A 165 2.88 -2.85 -9.03
C ILE A 165 3.09 -3.61 -10.34
N SER A 166 3.76 -4.76 -10.29
CA SER A 166 4.02 -5.59 -11.48
C SER A 166 2.73 -6.15 -12.08
N ALA A 167 1.79 -6.59 -11.23
CA ALA A 167 0.48 -7.10 -11.66
C ALA A 167 -0.37 -6.01 -12.34
N ILE A 168 -0.40 -4.80 -11.77
CA ILE A 168 -1.15 -3.66 -12.33
C ILE A 168 -0.58 -3.24 -13.69
N SER A 169 0.75 -3.17 -13.83
CA SER A 169 1.40 -2.84 -15.11
C SER A 169 1.06 -3.85 -16.20
N TYR A 170 1.06 -5.15 -15.87
CA TYR A 170 0.68 -6.22 -16.80
C TYR A 170 -0.78 -6.11 -17.23
N ILE A 171 -1.71 -5.86 -16.31
CA ILE A 171 -3.13 -5.66 -16.63
C ILE A 171 -3.31 -4.47 -17.57
N ASN A 172 -2.62 -3.35 -17.31
CA ASN A 172 -2.70 -2.17 -18.16
C ASN A 172 -2.11 -2.40 -19.55
N GLN A 173 -1.01 -3.12 -19.65
CA GLN A 173 -0.43 -3.52 -20.93
C GLN A 173 -1.42 -4.39 -21.71
N ARG A 174 -2.00 -5.41 -21.07
CA ARG A 174 -3.01 -6.29 -21.68
C ARG A 174 -4.24 -5.51 -22.15
N ASN A 175 -4.74 -4.57 -21.36
CA ASN A 175 -5.89 -3.74 -21.75
C ASN A 175 -5.58 -2.85 -22.96
N ARG A 176 -4.35 -2.31 -23.04
CA ARG A 176 -3.92 -1.55 -24.24
C ARG A 176 -3.87 -2.45 -25.46
N GLU A 177 -3.28 -3.64 -25.34
CA GLU A 177 -3.20 -4.62 -26.43
C GLU A 177 -4.59 -5.07 -26.87
N TRP A 178 -5.50 -5.34 -25.93
CA TRP A 178 -6.86 -5.75 -26.23
C TRP A 178 -7.66 -4.64 -26.94
N ASN A 179 -7.56 -3.39 -26.47
CA ASN A 179 -8.18 -2.24 -27.14
C ASN A 179 -7.68 -2.06 -28.58
N ILE A 180 -6.38 -2.28 -28.83
CA ILE A 180 -5.80 -2.21 -30.17
C ILE A 180 -6.40 -3.30 -31.06
N VAL A 181 -6.37 -4.55 -30.62
CA VAL A 181 -6.88 -5.69 -31.40
C VAL A 181 -8.38 -5.54 -31.68
N GLU A 182 -9.17 -5.13 -30.68
CA GLU A 182 -10.60 -4.94 -30.85
C GLU A 182 -10.91 -3.77 -31.80
N SER A 183 -10.14 -2.68 -31.72
CA SER A 183 -10.28 -1.56 -32.66
C SER A 183 -9.96 -1.96 -34.11
N GLU A 184 -8.95 -2.81 -34.32
CA GLU A 184 -8.61 -3.34 -35.65
C GLU A 184 -9.71 -4.26 -36.17
N LYS A 185 -10.23 -5.15 -35.31
CA LYS A 185 -11.35 -6.03 -35.65
C LYS A 185 -12.61 -5.24 -36.01
N ALA A 186 -12.91 -4.16 -35.27
CA ALA A 186 -14.02 -3.28 -35.57
C ALA A 186 -13.84 -2.56 -36.92
N LEU A 187 -12.64 -2.06 -37.23
CA LEU A 187 -12.33 -1.44 -38.53
C LEU A 187 -12.47 -2.43 -39.70
N VAL A 188 -12.01 -3.67 -39.51
CA VAL A 188 -12.18 -4.73 -40.51
C VAL A 188 -13.67 -5.02 -40.71
N ALA A 189 -14.45 -5.14 -39.63
CA ALA A 189 -15.89 -5.36 -39.73
C ALA A 189 -16.62 -4.18 -40.42
N GLU A 190 -16.25 -2.94 -40.11
CA GLU A 190 -16.76 -1.74 -40.79
C GLU A 190 -16.41 -1.79 -42.28
N SER A 191 -15.17 -2.12 -42.65
CA SER A 191 -14.75 -2.27 -44.06
C SER A 191 -15.56 -3.35 -44.81
N HIS A 192 -15.94 -4.43 -44.12
CA HIS A 192 -16.81 -5.46 -44.70
C HIS A 192 -18.27 -4.97 -44.82
N SER A 193 -18.76 -4.19 -43.85
CA SER A 193 -20.11 -3.62 -43.85
C SER A 193 -20.30 -2.51 -44.90
N MET A 194 -19.26 -1.69 -45.12
CA MET A 194 -19.22 -0.60 -46.11
C MET A 194 -19.42 -1.08 -47.56
N LYS A 195 -19.21 -2.38 -47.84
CA LYS A 195 -19.47 -2.95 -49.17
C LYS A 195 -20.96 -3.04 -49.52
N ASN A 196 -21.83 -3.11 -48.50
CA ASN A 196 -23.28 -3.27 -48.66
C ASN A 196 -24.07 -2.05 -48.17
N GLN A 197 -23.40 -0.93 -47.86
CA GLN A 197 -24.05 0.19 -47.18
C GLN A 197 -24.69 1.17 -48.17
N GLN A 198 -26.02 1.29 -48.10
CA GLN A 198 -26.78 2.33 -48.78
C GLN A 198 -26.39 3.72 -48.23
N MET A 199 -26.32 4.73 -49.10
CA MET A 199 -25.72 6.03 -48.77
C MET A 199 -26.31 6.66 -47.50
N ASP A 200 -25.46 6.80 -46.49
CA ASP A 200 -25.77 7.38 -45.17
C ASP A 200 -25.87 8.92 -45.26
N PRO A 201 -26.93 9.55 -44.70
CA PRO A 201 -27.07 11.01 -44.63
C PRO A 201 -25.92 11.77 -43.95
N PHE A 202 -25.06 11.10 -43.18
CA PHE A 202 -23.90 11.72 -42.52
C PHE A 202 -22.58 11.60 -43.28
N THR A 203 -22.54 10.80 -44.35
CA THR A 203 -21.32 10.64 -45.16
C THR A 203 -21.24 11.72 -46.24
N ARG A 204 -20.18 12.53 -46.20
CA ARG A 204 -19.99 13.67 -47.12
C ARG A 204 -19.80 13.19 -48.56
N ARG A 205 -20.75 13.48 -49.43
CA ARG A 205 -20.72 13.06 -50.85
C ARG A 205 -19.78 13.92 -51.66
N GLN A 206 -19.01 13.27 -52.55
CA GLN A 206 -18.17 13.97 -53.52
C GLN A 206 -19.03 14.38 -54.73
N CYS A 207 -19.31 15.68 -54.86
CA CYS A 207 -20.06 16.22 -56.00
C CYS A 207 -19.09 16.67 -57.10
N LYS A 208 -19.14 16.04 -58.27
CA LYS A 208 -18.51 16.57 -59.48
C LYS A 208 -19.49 17.53 -60.18
N PRO A 209 -19.07 18.73 -60.59
CA PRO A 209 -19.96 19.65 -61.29
C PRO A 209 -20.37 19.03 -62.63
N THR A 210 -21.67 19.06 -62.92
CA THR A 210 -22.22 18.65 -64.21
C THR A 210 -22.63 19.93 -64.93
N ILE A 211 -22.06 20.16 -66.12
CA ILE A 211 -22.50 21.27 -66.98
C ILE A 211 -23.87 20.88 -67.52
N VAL A 212 -24.92 21.50 -66.98
CA VAL A 212 -26.26 21.43 -67.56
C VAL A 212 -26.32 22.48 -68.65
N SER A 213 -26.11 22.09 -69.91
CA SER A 213 -26.46 22.95 -71.02
C SER A 213 -27.99 23.03 -71.09
N ASN A 214 -28.56 24.22 -71.17
CA ASN A 214 -30.00 24.42 -71.35
C ASN A 214 -30.44 23.94 -72.74
N SER A 215 -30.55 22.62 -72.93
CA SER A 215 -31.21 22.04 -74.08
C SER A 215 -32.66 22.48 -74.04
N ARG A 216 -33.12 23.16 -75.09
CA ARG A 216 -34.48 23.72 -75.22
C ARG A 216 -35.57 22.65 -75.43
N ASP A 217 -35.16 21.38 -75.46
CA ASP A 217 -36.03 20.22 -75.62
C ASP A 217 -36.51 19.69 -74.24
N PRO A 218 -37.82 19.75 -73.95
CA PRO A 218 -38.41 19.24 -72.70
C PRO A 218 -38.12 17.74 -72.45
N ALA A 219 -37.96 16.93 -73.50
CA ALA A 219 -37.69 15.50 -73.37
C ALA A 219 -36.26 15.25 -72.85
N VAL A 220 -35.29 16.02 -73.33
CA VAL A 220 -33.89 15.94 -72.88
C VAL A 220 -33.78 16.45 -71.43
N GLN A 221 -34.52 17.50 -71.06
CA GLN A 221 -34.56 17.98 -69.68
C GLN A 221 -35.17 16.95 -68.72
N ALA A 222 -36.26 16.29 -69.12
CA ALA A 222 -36.87 15.24 -68.32
C ALA A 222 -35.93 14.03 -68.15
N ALA A 223 -35.19 13.65 -69.20
CA ALA A 223 -34.19 12.60 -69.12
C ALA A 223 -33.01 12.96 -68.20
N ILE A 224 -32.51 14.21 -68.29
CA ILE A 224 -31.45 14.72 -67.38
C ILE A 224 -31.95 14.73 -65.94
N LEU A 225 -33.18 15.18 -65.68
CA LEU A 225 -33.76 15.24 -64.34
C LEU A 225 -34.02 13.84 -63.76
N ALA A 226 -34.48 12.89 -64.58
CA ALA A 226 -34.63 11.49 -64.19
C ALA A 226 -33.28 10.85 -63.85
N GLN A 227 -32.24 11.12 -64.64
CA GLN A 227 -30.88 10.65 -64.34
C GLN A 227 -30.31 11.28 -63.06
N LEU A 228 -30.58 12.57 -62.81
CA LEU A 228 -30.18 13.25 -61.58
C LEU A 228 -30.91 12.67 -60.36
N ASN A 229 -32.21 12.43 -60.45
CA ASN A 229 -33.00 11.83 -59.37
C ASN A 229 -32.58 10.38 -59.09
N ALA A 230 -32.28 9.59 -60.12
CA ALA A 230 -31.77 8.23 -59.95
C ALA A 230 -30.36 8.22 -59.31
N LYS A 231 -29.53 9.22 -59.61
CA LYS A 231 -28.14 9.29 -59.14
C LYS A 231 -27.99 9.89 -57.75
N TYR A 232 -28.82 10.87 -57.38
CA TYR A 232 -28.69 11.61 -56.12
C TYR A 232 -29.79 11.28 -55.09
N GLY A 233 -30.87 10.63 -55.51
CA GLY A 233 -32.05 10.39 -54.67
C GLY A 233 -32.95 11.62 -54.59
N SER A 234 -34.26 11.42 -54.70
CA SER A 234 -35.28 12.45 -54.57
C SER A 234 -35.30 13.01 -53.15
N GLY A 235 -34.62 14.13 -52.90
CA GLY A 235 -34.45 14.65 -51.55
C GLY A 235 -34.25 16.15 -51.45
N VAL A 236 -35.09 16.96 -52.11
CA VAL A 236 -35.34 18.36 -51.73
C VAL A 236 -36.81 18.72 -52.00
N LEU A 237 -37.66 18.48 -51.00
CA LEU A 237 -38.84 19.30 -50.73
C LEU A 237 -38.72 19.75 -49.28
N PRO A 238 -38.73 21.06 -48.97
CA PRO A 238 -38.77 21.54 -47.60
C PRO A 238 -40.23 21.74 -47.18
N ASP A 239 -40.69 21.03 -46.15
CA ASP A 239 -41.88 21.46 -45.43
C ASP A 239 -41.84 21.09 -43.93
N ALA A 240 -42.56 21.92 -43.20
CA ALA A 240 -42.47 22.40 -41.82
C ALA A 240 -42.53 21.40 -40.63
N PRO A 241 -42.14 21.84 -39.41
CA PRO A 241 -41.95 21.00 -38.23
C PRO A 241 -43.27 20.69 -37.49
N LYS A 242 -43.38 19.49 -36.93
CA LYS A 242 -44.43 19.13 -35.96
C LYS A 242 -43.86 18.65 -34.64
N ASP A 243 -44.51 19.16 -33.60
CA ASP A 243 -44.20 19.18 -32.18
C ASP A 243 -44.39 17.83 -31.44
N MET A 244 -43.54 17.65 -30.43
CA MET A 244 -43.78 17.16 -29.05
C MET A 244 -44.78 16.01 -28.76
N SER A 245 -44.29 14.95 -28.10
CA SER A 245 -44.90 14.44 -26.84
C SER A 245 -43.99 13.44 -26.09
N LYS A 246 -44.05 13.53 -24.75
CA LYS A 246 -43.33 12.82 -23.68
C LYS A 246 -43.66 11.33 -23.55
N GLY A 247 -42.75 10.58 -22.91
CA GLY A 247 -43.07 9.33 -22.21
C GLY A 247 -41.89 8.75 -21.43
N GLN A 248 -42.04 8.69 -20.10
CA GLN A 248 -41.14 8.13 -19.05
C GLN A 248 -40.70 6.67 -19.36
N GLY A 249 -39.51 6.16 -19.00
CA GLY A 249 -38.87 6.19 -17.68
C GLY A 249 -39.28 4.95 -16.87
N LYS A 250 -38.39 3.97 -16.68
CA LYS A 250 -38.40 3.00 -15.56
C LYS A 250 -37.13 2.13 -15.52
N ASP A 251 -36.29 2.44 -14.54
CA ASP A 251 -35.23 1.59 -14.00
C ASP A 251 -35.79 0.35 -13.28
N LYS A 252 -35.02 -0.74 -13.30
CA LYS A 252 -35.23 -1.93 -12.47
C LYS A 252 -33.90 -2.34 -11.84
N ASP A 253 -33.72 -2.01 -10.57
CA ASP A 253 -32.72 -2.61 -9.68
C ASP A 253 -33.44 -3.25 -8.50
N VAL A 254 -33.23 -4.54 -8.29
CA VAL A 254 -33.55 -5.23 -7.03
C VAL A 254 -32.51 -6.33 -6.81
N ASN A 255 -31.50 -6.08 -5.98
CA ASN A 255 -30.84 -7.14 -5.22
C ASN A 255 -30.29 -6.59 -3.90
N SER A 256 -30.77 -7.16 -2.80
CA SER A 256 -30.44 -6.90 -1.39
C SER A 256 -30.82 -8.22 -0.70
N LYS A 257 -30.04 -8.92 0.13
CA LYS A 257 -29.02 -8.56 1.12
C LYS A 257 -28.40 -9.88 1.63
N SER A 258 -27.14 -9.87 2.04
CA SER A 258 -26.71 -10.44 3.34
C SER A 258 -25.29 -9.95 3.68
N ALA A 259 -25.21 -8.78 4.32
CA ALA A 259 -24.01 -8.28 4.97
C ALA A 259 -24.45 -7.76 6.35
N SER A 260 -24.34 -8.61 7.36
CA SER A 260 -24.67 -8.30 8.75
C SER A 260 -23.54 -8.76 9.65
N ASP A 261 -22.33 -8.22 9.44
CA ASP A 261 -21.20 -8.41 10.36
C ASP A 261 -20.10 -7.33 10.25
N LEU A 262 -20.45 -6.10 9.80
CA LEU A 262 -19.46 -5.04 9.55
C LEU A 262 -19.58 -3.83 10.51
N SER A 263 -20.35 -3.94 11.60
CA SER A 263 -20.61 -2.80 12.49
C SER A 263 -19.51 -2.51 13.51
N GLU A 264 -18.57 -3.41 13.77
CA GLU A 264 -17.69 -3.28 14.95
C GLU A 264 -16.28 -2.74 14.70
N ASP A 265 -15.86 -2.47 13.45
CA ASP A 265 -14.48 -2.00 13.21
C ASP A 265 -14.35 -1.16 11.92
N LEU A 266 -14.57 0.15 12.05
CA LEU A 266 -14.41 1.12 10.95
C LEU A 266 -12.98 1.16 10.39
N PHE A 267 -11.97 0.63 11.11
CA PHE A 267 -10.60 0.56 10.62
C PHE A 267 -10.31 -0.73 9.83
N LYS A 268 -11.06 -1.81 10.07
CA LYS A 268 -10.97 -3.06 9.27
C LYS A 268 -11.68 -3.01 7.93
N VAL A 269 -12.58 -2.04 7.72
CA VAL A 269 -13.24 -1.83 6.41
C VAL A 269 -12.23 -1.56 5.29
N HIS A 270 -11.02 -1.12 5.60
CA HIS A 270 -9.96 -0.89 4.59
C HIS A 270 -8.85 -1.93 4.60
N ASP A 271 -8.93 -2.97 5.45
CA ASP A 271 -7.93 -4.04 5.56
C ASP A 271 -8.46 -5.36 4.98
N PHE A 272 -8.85 -5.32 3.70
CA PHE A 272 -9.13 -6.53 2.93
C PHE A 272 -8.05 -6.73 1.87
N ASP A 273 -7.25 -7.78 2.05
CA ASP A 273 -6.22 -8.19 1.10
C ASP A 273 -6.89 -8.96 -0.06
N VAL A 274 -7.17 -8.26 -1.16
CA VAL A 274 -7.71 -8.89 -2.38
C VAL A 274 -6.58 -9.67 -3.04
N LYS A 275 -6.52 -10.98 -2.79
CA LYS A 275 -5.61 -11.89 -3.47
C LYS A 275 -6.03 -12.03 -4.93
N ILE A 276 -5.41 -11.24 -5.81
CA ILE A 276 -5.58 -11.39 -7.24
C ILE A 276 -4.51 -12.38 -7.73
N ASP A 277 -4.89 -13.65 -7.85
CA ASP A 277 -4.04 -14.70 -8.44
C ASP A 277 -3.92 -14.45 -9.95
N LEU A 278 -3.00 -13.55 -10.32
CA LEU A 278 -2.54 -13.38 -11.69
C LEU A 278 -1.42 -14.40 -11.94
N GLN A 279 -1.68 -15.41 -12.76
CA GLN A 279 -0.62 -16.18 -13.41
C GLN A 279 0.10 -15.30 -14.42
N VAL A 280 1.03 -14.48 -13.92
CA VAL A 280 2.04 -13.82 -14.74
C VAL A 280 3.04 -14.90 -15.13
N PRO A 281 3.37 -15.07 -16.43
CA PRO A 281 4.50 -15.90 -16.82
C PRO A 281 5.74 -15.41 -16.06
N SER A 282 6.25 -16.22 -15.14
CA SER A 282 7.46 -15.94 -14.37
C SER A 282 8.66 -15.99 -15.29
N SER A 283 8.88 -14.96 -16.10
CA SER A 283 10.18 -14.73 -16.70
C SER A 283 11.10 -14.24 -15.58
N GLU A 284 12.04 -15.09 -15.21
CA GLU A 284 13.13 -14.80 -14.28
C GLU A 284 13.67 -13.38 -14.52
N SER A 285 13.81 -12.65 -13.42
CA SER A 285 14.33 -11.30 -13.34
C SER A 285 15.74 -11.20 -13.92
N LYS A 286 15.82 -11.03 -15.24
CA LYS A 286 17.03 -10.54 -15.90
C LYS A 286 17.02 -9.03 -15.75
N ALA A 287 17.94 -8.51 -14.94
CA ALA A 287 18.15 -7.08 -14.75
C ALA A 287 18.17 -6.38 -16.12
N LEU A 288 17.21 -5.48 -16.34
CA LEU A 288 17.14 -4.69 -17.55
C LEU A 288 18.21 -3.60 -17.47
N ALA A 289 19.36 -3.86 -18.09
CA ALA A 289 20.28 -2.81 -18.48
C ALA A 289 19.56 -1.89 -19.48
N ILE A 290 19.44 -0.61 -19.12
CA ILE A 290 18.90 0.44 -19.98
C ILE A 290 19.90 0.64 -21.12
N THR A 291 19.63 0.04 -22.28
CA THR A 291 20.32 0.36 -23.53
C THR A 291 19.39 1.20 -24.41
N SER A 292 19.82 2.42 -24.68
CA SER A 292 19.19 3.41 -25.55
C SER A 292 19.47 3.07 -27.02
N LYS A 293 18.80 2.06 -27.57
CA LYS A 293 18.82 1.84 -29.02
C LYS A 293 17.43 1.52 -29.55
N ALA A 294 16.83 2.51 -30.21
CA ALA A 294 15.55 2.38 -30.90
C ALA A 294 15.67 1.35 -32.05
N PRO A 295 14.65 0.49 -32.27
CA PRO A 295 14.63 -0.42 -33.40
C PRO A 295 14.32 0.33 -34.71
N PRO A 296 14.80 -0.17 -35.87
CA PRO A 296 14.57 0.47 -37.16
C PRO A 296 13.10 0.34 -37.58
N ALA A 297 12.53 1.46 -38.01
CA ALA A 297 11.17 1.55 -38.51
C ALA A 297 11.00 0.73 -39.80
N LYS A 298 9.96 -0.11 -39.85
CA LYS A 298 9.38 -0.58 -41.11
C LYS A 298 8.14 0.26 -41.40
N ASP A 299 8.12 0.80 -42.62
CA ASP A 299 7.07 1.66 -43.18
C ASP A 299 5.72 0.96 -43.26
N GLY A 300 4.65 1.72 -43.02
CA GLY A 300 3.33 1.37 -43.55
C GLY A 300 2.14 1.35 -42.60
N ALA A 301 2.07 2.17 -41.54
CA ALA A 301 0.80 2.62 -40.93
C ALA A 301 1.03 3.70 -39.86
N PRO A 302 0.23 4.78 -39.80
CA PRO A 302 0.45 5.86 -38.84
C PRO A 302 -0.10 5.47 -37.44
N ARG A 303 0.71 4.76 -36.65
CA ARG A 303 0.45 4.50 -35.21
C ARG A 303 0.95 5.64 -34.32
N ARG A 304 0.79 6.90 -34.74
CA ARG A 304 1.31 8.03 -33.95
C ARG A 304 0.19 8.57 -33.06
N SER A 305 0.17 8.08 -31.82
CA SER A 305 -0.60 8.68 -30.73
C SER A 305 -0.42 10.20 -30.73
N LEU A 306 -1.54 10.93 -30.74
CA LEU A 306 -1.62 12.38 -30.83
C LEU A 306 -0.76 13.05 -29.73
N ASN A 307 0.43 13.52 -30.09
CA ASN A 307 1.29 14.29 -29.19
C ASN A 307 0.83 15.76 -29.20
N LEU A 308 0.59 16.33 -28.01
CA LEU A 308 0.13 17.70 -27.83
C LEU A 308 1.07 18.74 -28.47
N GLU A 309 2.37 18.45 -28.52
CA GLU A 309 3.38 19.28 -29.19
C GLU A 309 3.15 19.39 -30.71
N ASP A 310 2.77 18.29 -31.37
CA ASP A 310 2.54 18.25 -32.82
C ASP A 310 1.23 18.99 -33.19
N TYR A 311 0.21 18.97 -32.32
CA TYR A 311 -1.03 19.73 -32.50
C TYR A 311 -0.78 21.24 -32.38
N LYS A 312 0.00 21.67 -31.39
CA LYS A 312 0.36 23.08 -31.18
C LYS A 312 1.11 23.65 -32.38
N LYS A 313 2.11 22.92 -32.92
CA LYS A 313 2.85 23.34 -34.12
C LYS A 313 1.96 23.46 -35.36
N ARG A 314 1.04 22.51 -35.58
CA ARG A 314 0.18 22.51 -36.78
C ARG A 314 -0.90 23.59 -36.75
N ARG A 315 -1.30 24.04 -35.56
CA ARG A 315 -2.26 25.14 -35.36
C ARG A 315 -1.60 26.49 -35.10
N GLY A 316 -0.26 26.57 -35.13
CA GLY A 316 0.50 27.81 -34.94
C GLY A 316 0.39 28.40 -33.53
N LEU A 317 0.22 27.54 -32.51
CA LEU A 317 0.19 27.95 -31.10
C LEU A 317 1.58 28.04 -30.45
N ILE A 318 2.65 27.76 -31.21
CA ILE A 318 4.08 27.96 -30.93
C ILE A 318 4.79 28.12 -32.27
#